data_AF-A0A932CTT6-F1
#
_entry.id   AF-A0A932CTT6-F1
#
_cell.length_a   1.000
_cell.length_b   1.000
_cell.length_c   1.000
_cell.angle_alpha   90.00
_cell.angle_beta   90.00
_cell.angle_gamma   90.00
#
_symmetry.space_group_name_H-M   'P 1'
#
loop_
_entity.id
_entity.type
_entity.pdbx_description
1 polymer ?
#
loop_
_entity_poly.entity_id
_entity_poly.type
_entity_poly.pdbx_seq_one_letter_code
_entity_poly.pdbx_strand_id
1 'polypeptide(L)'
;MLDMIELIYEFQLLSGKRDLLGIPLTDDERGRLFGLGLILDVPSEGAGAAPLVRHDIRGPVQFTTPHGFGVGHVRDLGGSGLTVMTRKPLTPGQRTVVRLADPTGGREFVFPCKVIWSRLGSDPAMGLAFDGVPMRMSFRVPSGGEWSVGLRMHAGPGRPPSPLIS
;
A
#
# COMPACT_ATOMS: atom_id res chain seq x y z
N MET A 1 10.49 -9.64 -6.04
CA MET A 1 9.29 -8.78 -6.20
C MET A 1 9.10 -7.87 -4.98
N LEU A 2 9.29 -8.40 -3.76
CA LEU A 2 9.06 -7.71 -2.48
C LEU A 2 10.14 -6.71 -2.08
N ASP A 3 11.39 -6.94 -2.49
CA ASP A 3 12.48 -6.00 -2.23
C ASP A 3 12.18 -4.62 -2.83
N MET A 4 11.51 -4.56 -3.98
CA MET A 4 11.20 -3.27 -4.61
C MET A 4 10.19 -2.43 -3.81
N ILE A 5 9.17 -3.05 -3.21
CA ILE A 5 8.22 -2.32 -2.37
C ILE A 5 8.91 -1.80 -1.11
N GLU A 6 9.80 -2.60 -0.52
CA GLU A 6 10.59 -2.20 0.65
C GLU A 6 11.55 -1.06 0.31
N LEU A 7 12.26 -1.13 -0.83
CA LEU A 7 13.15 -0.07 -1.31
C LEU A 7 12.39 1.24 -1.53
N ILE A 8 11.20 1.17 -2.13
CA ILE A 8 10.36 2.34 -2.37
C ILE A 8 9.77 2.87 -1.06
N TYR A 9 9.40 2.00 -0.13
CA TYR A 9 8.99 2.39 1.20
C TYR A 9 10.10 3.16 1.93
N GLU A 10 11.33 2.62 1.95
CA GLU A 10 12.46 3.27 2.63
C GLU A 10 12.81 4.61 1.97
N PHE A 11 12.82 4.66 0.63
CA PHE A 11 13.04 5.90 -0.11
C PHE A 11 12.00 6.96 0.25
N GLN A 12 10.72 6.60 0.22
CA GLN A 12 9.60 7.50 0.54
C GLN A 12 9.58 7.94 2.00
N LEU A 13 9.99 7.07 2.92
CA LEU A 13 10.11 7.40 4.34
C LEU A 13 11.21 8.44 4.56
N LEU A 14 12.40 8.23 3.99
CA LEU A 14 13.55 9.12 4.15
C LEU A 14 13.36 10.45 3.41
N SER A 15 12.82 10.42 2.19
CA SER A 15 12.49 11.63 1.44
C SER A 15 11.38 12.43 2.14
N GLY A 16 10.31 11.76 2.60
CA GLY A 16 9.25 12.41 3.37
C GLY A 16 9.74 13.01 4.69
N LYS A 17 10.65 12.33 5.40
CA LYS A 17 11.29 12.87 6.61
C LYS A 17 12.04 14.17 6.33
N ARG A 18 12.80 14.22 5.23
CA ARG A 18 13.56 15.41 4.81
C ARG A 18 12.66 16.53 4.28
N ASP A 19 11.80 16.21 3.32
CA ASP A 19 11.13 17.19 2.46
C ASP A 19 9.77 17.65 3.02
N LEU A 20 9.00 16.72 3.61
CA LEU A 20 7.66 17.03 4.12
C LEU A 20 7.67 17.40 5.59
N LEU A 21 8.51 16.74 6.40
CA LEU A 21 8.58 16.97 7.85
C LEU A 21 9.70 17.93 8.26
N GLY A 22 10.63 18.25 7.36
CA GLY A 22 11.78 19.10 7.66
C GLY A 22 12.71 18.52 8.74
N ILE A 23 12.67 17.20 8.97
CA ILE A 23 13.49 16.55 9.99
C ILE A 23 14.86 16.27 9.37
N PRO A 24 15.96 16.76 9.98
CA PRO A 24 17.30 16.49 9.49
C PRO A 24 17.59 14.98 9.43
N LEU A 25 18.16 14.55 8.31
CA LEU A 25 18.66 13.18 8.16
C LEU A 25 20.07 13.07 8.75
N THR A 26 20.34 11.96 9.41
CA THR A 26 21.71 11.58 9.83
C THR A 26 22.58 11.30 8.60
N ASP A 27 23.91 11.27 8.77
CA ASP A 27 24.85 10.96 7.67
C ASP A 27 24.55 9.60 7.01
N ASP A 28 24.24 8.61 7.83
CA ASP A 28 23.87 7.27 7.36
C ASP A 28 22.54 7.27 6.58
N GLU A 29 21.52 7.98 7.08
CA GLU A 29 20.24 8.14 6.37
C GLU A 29 20.41 8.91 5.05
N ARG A 30 21.29 9.91 5.01
CA ARG A 30 21.61 10.64 3.77
C ARG A 30 22.28 9.73 2.76
N GLY A 31 23.27 8.94 3.19
CA GLY A 31 23.94 7.96 2.36
C GLY A 31 22.96 6.92 1.80
N ARG A 32 22.06 6.40 2.65
CA ARG A 32 21.00 5.47 2.23
C ARG A 32 20.03 6.09 1.25
N LEU A 33 19.51 7.28 1.51
CA LEU A 33 18.60 7.97 0.60
C LEU A 33 19.24 8.19 -0.79
N PHE A 34 20.52 8.57 -0.82
CA PHE A 34 21.27 8.71 -2.07
C PHE A 34 21.40 7.37 -2.81
N GLY A 35 21.81 6.31 -2.13
CA GLY A 35 21.92 4.97 -2.73
C GLY A 35 20.59 4.43 -3.26
N LEU A 36 19.51 4.65 -2.51
CA LEU A 36 18.15 4.30 -2.94
C LEU A 36 17.72 5.09 -4.18
N GLY A 37 18.06 6.38 -4.25
CA GLY A 37 17.80 7.21 -5.42
C GLY A 37 18.48 6.66 -6.69
N LEU A 38 19.71 6.17 -6.57
CA LEU A 38 20.42 5.52 -7.68
C LEU A 38 19.77 4.21 -8.12
N ILE A 39 19.34 3.37 -7.16
CA ILE A 39 18.68 2.09 -7.46
C ILE A 39 17.32 2.30 -8.13
N LEU A 40 16.58 3.31 -7.68
CA LEU A 40 15.24 3.63 -8.16
C LEU A 40 15.24 4.58 -9.38
N ASP A 41 16.43 4.94 -9.87
CA ASP A 41 16.65 5.89 -10.97
C ASP A 41 15.82 7.17 -10.82
N VAL A 42 15.83 7.73 -9.60
CA VAL A 42 15.15 8.99 -9.31
C VAL A 42 16.04 10.14 -9.79
N PRO A 43 15.54 11.02 -10.68
CA PRO A 43 16.32 12.14 -11.17
C PRO A 43 16.84 12.99 -10.00
N SER A 44 18.14 13.28 -10.01
CA SER A 44 18.73 14.28 -9.12
C SER A 44 18.23 15.67 -9.52
N GLU A 45 18.07 16.58 -8.55
CA GLU A 45 17.68 17.96 -8.82
C GLU A 45 18.61 18.57 -9.90
N GLY A 46 18.03 18.99 -11.03
CA GLY A 46 18.76 19.56 -12.16
C GLY A 46 18.85 18.68 -13.41
N ALA A 47 18.53 17.38 -13.31
CA ALA A 47 18.25 16.58 -14.50
C ALA A 47 16.84 16.96 -15.01
N GLY A 48 16.71 17.28 -16.31
CA GLY A 48 15.40 17.52 -16.92
C GLY A 48 14.42 16.35 -16.69
N ALA A 49 13.14 16.53 -17.03
CA ALA A 49 12.07 15.54 -16.83
C ALA A 49 12.30 14.21 -17.59
N ALA A 50 13.27 13.42 -17.13
CA ALA A 50 13.51 12.07 -17.58
C ALA A 50 12.34 11.19 -17.11
N PRO A 51 11.87 10.25 -17.94
CA PRO A 51 10.87 9.29 -17.52
C PRO A 51 11.42 8.49 -16.33
N LEU A 52 10.76 8.58 -15.19
CA LEU A 52 11.10 7.76 -14.02
C LEU A 52 10.98 6.28 -14.37
N VAL A 53 11.95 5.47 -13.95
CA VAL A 53 11.89 4.02 -14.13
C VAL A 53 10.67 3.46 -13.41
N ARG A 54 9.95 2.59 -14.12
CA ARG A 54 8.75 1.89 -13.63
C ARG A 54 9.03 0.40 -13.64
N HIS A 55 8.83 -0.25 -12.51
CA HIS A 55 8.97 -1.70 -12.36
C HIS A 55 7.59 -2.35 -12.46
N ASP A 56 7.45 -3.39 -13.30
CA ASP A 56 6.23 -4.20 -13.37
C ASP A 56 6.08 -4.94 -12.04
N ILE A 57 5.14 -4.49 -11.21
CA ILE A 57 4.79 -5.13 -9.95
C ILE A 57 3.31 -5.43 -10.03
N ARG A 58 3.00 -6.72 -10.10
CA ARG A 58 1.62 -7.19 -10.15
C ARG A 58 1.23 -7.69 -8.79
N GLY A 59 0.22 -7.06 -8.21
CA GLY A 59 -0.30 -7.44 -6.93
C GLY A 59 -1.66 -6.81 -6.66
N PRO A 60 -2.51 -7.46 -5.83
CA PRO A 60 -3.75 -6.85 -5.39
C PRO A 60 -3.45 -5.59 -4.58
N VAL A 61 -4.30 -4.59 -4.74
CA VAL A 61 -4.21 -3.32 -4.00
C VAL A 61 -5.60 -2.90 -3.54
N GLN A 62 -5.67 -2.36 -2.34
CA GLN A 62 -6.85 -1.69 -1.83
C GLN A 62 -6.56 -0.19 -1.73
N PHE A 63 -7.56 0.65 -1.99
CA PHE A 63 -7.41 2.09 -1.84
C PHE A 63 -8.66 2.72 -1.23
N THR A 64 -8.52 3.85 -0.55
CA THR A 64 -9.65 4.57 0.03
C THR A 64 -10.38 5.39 -1.03
N THR A 65 -11.68 5.53 -0.87
CA THR A 65 -12.57 6.34 -1.71
C THR A 65 -13.46 7.19 -0.81
N PRO A 66 -14.14 8.22 -1.34
CA PRO A 66 -15.09 8.99 -0.55
C PRO A 66 -16.22 8.16 0.08
N HIS A 67 -16.52 6.96 -0.45
CA HIS A 67 -17.64 6.12 -0.05
C HIS A 67 -17.22 4.76 0.53
N GLY A 68 -15.96 4.61 0.97
CA GLY A 68 -15.42 3.36 1.48
C GLY A 68 -14.13 2.95 0.75
N PHE A 69 -14.05 1.72 0.27
CA PHE A 69 -12.82 1.18 -0.31
C PHE A 69 -13.00 0.72 -1.76
N GLY A 70 -11.99 0.99 -2.58
CA GLY A 70 -11.80 0.43 -3.90
C GLY A 70 -10.76 -0.67 -3.88
N VAL A 71 -10.81 -1.52 -4.89
CA VAL A 71 -9.83 -2.59 -5.12
C VAL A 71 -9.33 -2.52 -6.56
N GLY A 72 -8.12 -3.01 -6.77
CA GLY A 72 -7.50 -3.06 -8.08
C GLY A 72 -6.26 -3.93 -8.08
N HIS A 73 -5.47 -3.78 -9.13
CA HIS A 73 -4.15 -4.39 -9.24
C HIS A 73 -3.11 -3.32 -9.53
N VAL A 74 -1.97 -3.38 -8.84
CA VAL A 74 -0.79 -2.62 -9.27
C VAL A 74 -0.36 -3.19 -10.62
N ARG A 75 -0.10 -2.29 -11.56
CA ARG A 75 0.55 -2.63 -12.83
C ARG A 75 2.03 -2.33 -12.78
N ASP A 76 2.36 -1.16 -12.25
CA ASP A 76 3.74 -0.70 -12.17
C ASP A 76 3.94 0.23 -10.97
N LEU A 77 5.17 0.26 -10.47
CA LEU A 77 5.60 1.03 -9.30
C LEU A 77 6.95 1.69 -9.63
N GLY A 78 7.13 2.95 -9.25
CA GLY A 78 8.39 3.66 -9.38
C GLY A 78 8.62 4.59 -8.20
N GLY A 79 9.78 5.26 -8.17
CA GLY A 79 10.22 6.08 -7.05
C GLY A 79 9.24 7.19 -6.64
N SER A 80 8.39 7.69 -7.53
CA SER A 80 7.44 8.78 -7.26
C SER A 80 5.95 8.35 -7.20
N GLY A 81 5.63 7.10 -7.50
CA GLY A 81 4.23 6.67 -7.53
C GLY A 81 3.97 5.32 -8.18
N LEU A 82 2.69 5.02 -8.43
CA LEU A 82 2.24 3.73 -8.96
C LEU A 82 1.09 3.87 -9.98
N THR A 83 0.90 2.84 -10.80
CA THR A 83 -0.31 2.69 -11.60
C THR A 83 -1.19 1.60 -11.01
N VAL A 84 -2.47 1.91 -10.83
CA VAL A 84 -3.49 0.96 -10.39
C VAL A 84 -4.50 0.72 -11.50
N MET A 85 -4.66 -0.54 -11.89
CA MET A 85 -5.74 -1.03 -12.73
C MET A 85 -6.97 -1.24 -11.86
N THR A 86 -8.08 -0.58 -12.16
CA THR A 86 -9.31 -0.70 -11.37
C THR A 86 -10.53 -0.35 -12.20
N ARG A 87 -11.66 -0.99 -11.92
CA ARG A 87 -12.93 -0.74 -12.62
C ARG A 87 -13.51 0.65 -12.34
N LYS A 88 -13.16 1.25 -11.21
CA LYS A 88 -13.67 2.55 -10.74
C LYS A 88 -12.49 3.45 -10.35
N PRO A 89 -11.77 4.02 -11.33
CA PRO A 89 -10.67 4.93 -11.05
C PRO A 89 -11.20 6.18 -10.35
N LEU A 90 -10.40 6.71 -9.44
CA LEU A 90 -10.66 7.97 -8.75
C LEU A 90 -10.43 9.16 -9.70
N THR A 91 -11.01 10.32 -9.36
CA THR A 91 -10.87 11.55 -10.15
C THR A 91 -9.48 12.16 -9.94
N PRO A 92 -8.82 12.71 -10.99
CA PRO A 92 -7.57 13.44 -10.83
C PRO A 92 -7.67 14.55 -9.79
N GLY A 93 -6.61 14.72 -9.00
CA GLY A 93 -6.55 15.64 -7.88
C GLY A 93 -7.05 15.05 -6.54
N GLN A 94 -7.81 13.95 -6.55
CA GLN A 94 -8.27 13.32 -5.32
C GLN A 94 -7.11 12.69 -4.53
N ARG A 95 -7.18 12.79 -3.21
CA ARG A 95 -6.27 12.10 -2.29
C ARG A 95 -6.87 10.75 -1.89
N THR A 96 -6.00 9.76 -1.77
CA THR A 96 -6.36 8.39 -1.39
C THR A 96 -5.22 7.78 -0.57
N VAL A 97 -5.53 6.70 0.14
CA VAL A 97 -4.55 5.88 0.84
C VAL A 97 -4.54 4.52 0.16
N VAL A 98 -3.36 4.12 -0.31
CA VAL A 98 -3.12 2.85 -1.00
C VAL A 98 -2.55 1.85 -0.02
N ARG A 99 -3.09 0.63 -0.02
CA ARG A 99 -2.63 -0.50 0.80
C ARG A 99 -2.13 -1.61 -0.10
N LEU A 100 -0.87 -2.01 0.09
CA LEU A 100 -0.21 -3.10 -0.60
C LEU A 100 0.15 -4.19 0.41
N ALA A 101 -0.41 -5.37 0.22
CA ALA A 101 -0.12 -6.52 1.06
C ALA A 101 1.00 -7.38 0.43
N ASP A 102 2.00 -7.69 1.26
CA ASP A 102 2.97 -8.75 1.05
C ASP A 102 2.61 -9.95 1.94
N PRO A 103 1.86 -10.93 1.41
CA PRO A 103 1.50 -12.12 2.16
C PRO A 103 2.68 -13.05 2.44
N THR A 104 3.76 -13.00 1.63
CA THR A 104 4.92 -13.88 1.78
C THR A 104 5.81 -13.41 2.93
N GLY A 105 6.04 -12.10 3.03
CA GLY A 105 6.80 -11.48 4.12
C GLY A 105 5.96 -11.11 5.34
N GLY A 106 4.64 -11.24 5.27
CA GLY A 106 3.72 -10.86 6.36
C GLY A 106 3.75 -9.35 6.63
N ARG A 107 3.79 -8.53 5.57
CA ARG A 107 3.91 -7.07 5.67
C ARG A 107 2.81 -6.38 4.89
N GLU A 108 2.32 -5.27 5.42
CA GLU A 108 1.44 -4.37 4.70
C GLU A 108 2.08 -2.99 4.63
N PHE A 109 2.08 -2.41 3.43
CA PHE A 109 2.57 -1.07 3.17
C PHE A 109 1.40 -0.14 2.86
N VAL A 110 1.39 1.02 3.50
CA VAL A 110 0.35 2.04 3.36
C VAL A 110 0.98 3.31 2.81
N PHE A 111 0.52 3.76 1.64
CA PHE A 111 1.03 4.94 0.96
C PHE A 111 -0.06 6.01 0.83
N PRO A 112 0.11 7.20 1.42
CA PRO A 112 -0.69 8.37 1.06
C PRO A 112 -0.39 8.77 -0.39
N CYS A 113 -1.43 8.94 -1.20
CA CYS A 113 -1.29 9.22 -2.61
C CYS A 113 -2.25 10.30 -3.09
N LYS A 114 -1.88 10.96 -4.19
CA LYS A 114 -2.74 11.82 -4.99
C LYS A 114 -2.90 11.26 -6.40
N VAL A 115 -4.12 11.27 -6.91
CA VAL A 115 -4.41 10.88 -8.30
C VAL A 115 -3.91 11.97 -9.23
N ILE A 116 -3.02 11.64 -10.16
CA ILE A 116 -2.54 12.59 -11.19
C ILE A 116 -3.23 12.40 -12.53
N TRP A 117 -3.66 11.17 -12.83
CA TRP A 117 -4.44 10.88 -14.02
C TRP A 117 -5.36 9.69 -13.79
N SER A 118 -6.44 9.64 -14.56
CA SER A 118 -7.40 8.54 -14.56
C SER A 118 -7.84 8.25 -15.99
N ARG A 119 -8.04 6.99 -16.32
CA ARG A 119 -8.56 6.55 -17.62
C ARG A 119 -9.74 5.62 -17.39
N LEU A 120 -10.86 5.92 -18.03
CA LEU A 120 -12.02 5.03 -18.17
C LEU A 120 -11.99 4.38 -19.56
N GLY A 121 -12.67 3.25 -19.72
CA GLY A 121 -12.79 2.55 -21.01
C GLY A 121 -12.42 1.08 -20.93
N SER A 122 -11.83 0.56 -22.01
CA SER A 122 -11.46 -0.86 -22.14
C SER A 122 -10.38 -1.31 -21.15
N ASP A 123 -9.52 -0.39 -20.71
CA ASP A 123 -8.43 -0.67 -19.78
C ASP A 123 -8.40 0.38 -18.65
N PRO A 124 -9.37 0.34 -17.72
CA PRO A 124 -9.57 1.41 -16.75
C PRO A 124 -8.47 1.38 -15.67
N ALA A 125 -7.87 2.55 -15.46
CA ALA A 125 -6.66 2.69 -14.66
C ALA A 125 -6.55 4.10 -14.05
N MET A 126 -5.71 4.24 -13.04
CA MET A 126 -5.31 5.53 -12.50
C MET A 126 -3.83 5.55 -12.13
N GLY A 127 -3.21 6.72 -12.31
CA GLY A 127 -1.86 7.01 -11.84
C GLY A 127 -1.91 7.74 -10.52
N LEU A 128 -1.10 7.28 -9.58
CA LEU A 128 -1.01 7.79 -8.21
C LEU A 128 0.42 8.24 -7.95
N ALA A 129 0.59 9.45 -7.40
CA ALA A 129 1.86 9.95 -6.91
C ALA A 129 1.83 9.88 -5.39
N PHE A 130 2.96 9.57 -4.78
CA PHE A 130 3.09 9.61 -3.33
C PHE A 130 2.92 11.06 -2.85
N ASP A 131 2.07 11.25 -1.83
CA ASP A 131 1.66 12.55 -1.27
C ASP A 131 1.65 12.50 0.25
N GLY A 132 2.69 11.89 0.84
CA GLY A 132 2.83 11.77 2.29
C GLY A 132 3.84 10.71 2.72
N VAL A 133 3.99 10.58 4.03
CA VAL A 133 4.91 9.61 4.65
C VAL A 133 4.24 8.23 4.69
N PRO A 134 4.88 7.17 4.16
CA PRO A 134 4.31 5.84 4.16
C PRO A 134 4.36 5.19 5.54
N MET A 135 3.56 4.15 5.74
CA MET A 135 3.57 3.31 6.94
C MET A 135 3.75 1.84 6.58
N ARG A 136 4.43 1.09 7.45
CA ARG A 136 4.59 -0.36 7.33
C ARG A 136 4.03 -1.05 8.57
N MET A 137 3.22 -2.07 8.35
CA MET A 137 2.67 -2.94 9.40
C MET A 137 3.11 -4.38 9.15
N SER A 138 3.30 -5.15 10.22
CA SER A 138 3.54 -6.59 10.14
C SER A 138 2.28 -7.33 10.54
N PHE A 139 1.95 -8.40 9.82
CA PHE A 139 0.85 -9.29 10.15
C PHE A 139 1.30 -10.75 10.05
N ARG A 140 0.63 -11.62 10.81
CA ARG A 140 0.78 -13.06 10.64
C ARG A 140 -0.32 -13.54 9.72
N VAL A 141 0.04 -14.26 8.66
CA VAL A 141 -0.93 -15.05 7.89
C VAL A 141 -1.25 -16.28 8.73
N PRO A 142 -2.50 -16.47 9.17
CA PRO A 142 -2.89 -17.66 9.91
C PRO A 142 -2.57 -18.91 9.08
N SER A 143 -1.92 -19.88 9.70
CA SER A 143 -1.73 -21.21 9.10
C SER A 143 -3.10 -21.79 8.77
N GLY A 144 -3.27 -22.40 7.59
CA GLY A 144 -4.55 -23.00 7.18
C GLY A 144 -5.11 -23.92 8.27
N GLY A 145 -6.27 -23.55 8.83
CA GLY A 145 -6.91 -24.23 9.97
C GLY A 145 -7.44 -23.29 11.06
N GLU A 146 -6.89 -22.08 11.17
CA GLU A 146 -7.28 -21.13 12.22
C GLU A 146 -8.62 -20.41 11.95
N TRP A 147 -9.05 -20.34 10.67
CA TRP A 147 -10.34 -19.75 10.26
C TRP A 147 -11.52 -20.72 10.29
N SER A 148 -11.30 -22.00 10.65
CA SER A 148 -12.37 -23.00 10.75
C SER A 148 -13.15 -22.94 12.07
N VAL A 149 -12.81 -22.04 12.99
CA VAL A 149 -13.66 -21.78 14.16
C VAL A 149 -14.85 -20.96 13.69
N GLY A 150 -15.85 -21.66 13.14
CA GLY A 150 -17.12 -21.07 12.80
C GLY A 150 -17.63 -20.28 13.99
N LEU A 151 -17.85 -18.98 13.80
CA LEU A 151 -18.69 -18.18 14.68
C LEU A 151 -20.08 -18.85 14.68
N ARG A 152 -20.28 -19.81 15.59
CA ARG A 152 -21.60 -20.23 16.05
C ARG A 152 -22.18 -19.09 16.89
N MET A 153 -22.46 -17.95 16.27
CA MET A 153 -23.34 -16.95 16.84
C MET A 153 -24.78 -17.44 16.70
N HIS A 154 -25.17 -18.41 17.53
CA HIS A 154 -26.54 -18.68 18.01
C HIS A 154 -26.50 -19.98 18.84
N ALA A 155 -25.88 -19.93 20.02
CA ALA A 155 -26.22 -20.82 21.11
C ALA A 155 -27.03 -19.98 22.11
N GLY A 156 -28.36 -20.03 22.00
CA GLY A 156 -29.24 -19.48 23.03
C GLY A 156 -28.94 -20.15 24.38
N PRO A 157 -29.21 -19.47 25.51
CA PRO A 157 -28.91 -20.02 26.82
C PRO A 157 -29.68 -21.32 27.01
N GLY A 158 -28.94 -22.42 27.14
CA GLY A 158 -29.50 -23.74 27.42
C GLY A 158 -30.29 -23.72 28.72
N ARG A 159 -31.57 -24.05 28.63
CA ARG A 159 -32.43 -24.33 29.78
C ARG A 159 -31.85 -25.54 30.54
N PRO A 160 -31.61 -25.45 31.86
CA PRO A 160 -31.15 -26.61 32.62
C PRO A 160 -32.25 -27.68 32.67
N PRO A 161 -31.89 -28.98 32.69
CA PRO A 161 -32.86 -30.07 32.77
C PRO A 161 -33.56 -30.07 34.14
N SER A 162 -34.90 -30.17 34.10
CA SER A 162 -35.72 -30.35 35.30
C SER A 162 -35.37 -31.66 36.01
N PRO A 163 -35.25 -31.69 37.34
CA PRO A 163 -35.05 -32.92 38.08
C PRO A 163 -36.32 -33.76 38.07
N LEU A 164 -36.17 -35.05 37.75
CA LEU A 164 -37.18 -36.09 37.90
C LEU A 164 -37.52 -36.22 39.40
N ILE A 165 -38.79 -36.02 39.74
CA ILE A 165 -39.36 -36.34 41.05
C ILE A 165 -39.77 -37.82 41.01
N SER A 166 -39.32 -38.57 42.02
CA SER A 166 -39.71 -39.96 42.31
C SER A 166 -41.13 -40.07 42.84
#